data_AF-A0A971L7U4-F1
#
_entry.id   AF-A0A971L7U4-F1
#
_cell.length_a   1.000
_cell.length_b   1.000
_cell.length_c   1.000
_cell.angle_alpha   90.00
_cell.angle_beta   90.00
_cell.angle_gamma   90.00
#
_symmetry.space_group_name_H-M   'P 1'
#
loop_
_entity.id
_entity.type
_entity.pdbx_description
1 polymer ?
#
loop_
_entity_poly.entity_id
_entity_poly.type
_entity_poly.pdbx_seq_one_letter_code
_entity_poly.pdbx_strand_id
1 'polypeptide(L)'
;MGLSPAGAMLLLTASIIGGFINIPLSSRRIYEQQTPLGHFPFIFYRPPRVSYQVLCLNVGGGVIPILFSLYLLSTRAPLVPTLIATAIVAFAAKRLARVVPGVGITIPTLIPPIIAALTAMVVAPDNAPAVAYIAGAMGILIGADILNLGAIRKLQSQVVSIGGAGVFDGIFLVALVASLLS
;
A
#
# COMPACT_ATOMS: atom_id res chain seq x y z
N MET A 1 -5.32 1.28 -20.71
CA MET A 1 -5.59 2.40 -19.80
C MET A 1 -5.49 3.75 -20.48
N GLY A 2 -5.50 3.82 -21.83
CA GLY A 2 -5.53 5.06 -22.61
C GLY A 2 -4.53 6.14 -22.21
N LEU A 3 -3.39 5.76 -21.62
CA LEU A 3 -2.26 6.67 -21.43
C LEU A 3 -1.41 6.63 -22.69
N SER A 4 -0.87 7.78 -23.09
CA SER A 4 0.24 7.77 -24.06
C SER A 4 1.46 7.10 -23.42
N PRO A 5 2.41 6.56 -24.21
CA PRO A 5 3.65 6.01 -23.67
C PRO A 5 4.40 6.99 -22.76
N ALA A 6 4.40 8.28 -23.11
CA ALA A 6 4.96 9.34 -22.29
C ALA A 6 4.21 9.54 -20.96
N GLY A 7 2.88 9.49 -20.97
CA GLY A 7 2.06 9.58 -19.75
C GLY A 7 2.28 8.39 -18.82
N ALA A 8 2.41 7.18 -19.36
CA ALA A 8 2.74 5.99 -18.59
C ALA A 8 4.15 6.08 -17.98
N MET A 9 5.13 6.54 -18.75
CA MET A 9 6.50 6.76 -18.26
C MET A 9 6.53 7.80 -17.14
N LEU A 10 5.85 8.94 -17.33
CA LEU A 10 5.76 9.98 -16.31
C LEU A 10 5.16 9.45 -15.00
N LEU A 11 4.07 8.67 -15.09
CA LEU A 11 3.44 8.07 -13.93
C LEU A 11 4.38 7.11 -13.20
N LEU A 12 5.09 6.26 -13.94
CA LEU A 12 6.08 5.33 -13.36
C LEU A 12 7.23 6.09 -12.68
N THR A 13 7.81 7.08 -13.35
CA THR A 13 8.90 7.90 -12.79
C THR A 13 8.45 8.68 -11.56
N ALA A 14 7.25 9.29 -11.61
CA ALA A 14 6.67 10.01 -10.49
C ALA A 14 6.39 9.07 -9.31
N SER A 15 5.92 7.85 -9.55
CA SER A 15 5.73 6.84 -8.51
C SER A 15 7.05 6.41 -7.88
N ILE A 16 8.12 6.19 -8.66
CA ILE A 16 9.44 5.82 -8.13
C ILE A 16 10.01 6.95 -7.26
N ILE A 17 10.03 8.19 -7.76
CA ILE A 17 10.54 9.34 -7.01
C ILE A 17 9.67 9.60 -5.78
N GLY A 18 8.35 9.56 -5.93
CA GLY A 18 7.40 9.70 -4.83
C GLY A 18 7.51 8.58 -3.79
N GLY A 19 8.03 7.41 -4.16
CA GLY A 19 8.29 6.29 -3.25
C GLY A 19 9.22 6.65 -2.10
N PHE A 20 10.12 7.62 -2.31
CA PHE A 20 11.04 8.12 -1.27
C PHE A 20 10.42 9.16 -0.34
N ILE A 21 9.20 9.62 -0.64
CA ILE A 21 8.53 10.71 0.09
C ILE A 21 7.39 10.14 0.92
N ASN A 22 7.44 10.37 2.23
CA ASN A 22 6.41 9.93 3.18
C ASN A 22 5.79 11.15 3.87
N ILE A 23 4.48 11.31 3.71
CA ILE A 23 3.71 12.41 4.33
C ILE A 23 3.24 11.94 5.71
N PRO A 24 3.63 12.59 6.81
CA PRO A 24 3.16 12.20 8.15
C PRO A 24 1.66 12.51 8.29
N LEU A 25 0.90 11.50 8.72
CA LEU A 25 -0.55 11.62 8.98
C LEU A 25 -0.88 11.72 10.47
N SER A 26 -0.15 10.97 11.31
CA SER A 26 -0.43 10.91 12.74
C SER A 26 0.79 10.42 13.52
N SER A 27 0.90 10.82 14.78
CA SER A 27 1.94 10.36 15.70
C SER A 27 1.31 9.85 16.99
N ARG A 28 1.83 8.75 17.53
CA ARG A 28 1.43 8.23 18.85
C ARG A 28 2.64 7.86 19.68
N ARG A 29 2.50 7.91 21.00
CA ARG A 29 3.54 7.49 21.94
C ARG A 29 3.64 5.97 21.98
N ILE A 30 4.87 5.46 21.93
CA ILE A 30 5.21 4.06 22.16
C ILE A 30 6.27 3.98 23.26
N TYR A 31 6.14 3.00 24.15
CA TYR A 31 7.13 2.74 25.19
C TYR A 31 8.17 1.78 24.63
N GLU A 32 9.42 2.22 24.54
CA GLU A 32 10.51 1.40 24.00
C GLU A 32 10.74 0.18 24.94
N GLN A 33 10.57 -1.04 24.42
CA GLN A 33 10.93 -2.25 25.16
C GLN A 33 12.46 -2.25 25.34
N GLN A 34 12.91 -2.14 26.59
CA GLN A 34 14.33 -2.10 26.92
C GLN A 34 15.02 -3.39 26.44
N THR A 35 15.95 -3.29 25.49
CA THR A 35 16.97 -4.33 25.32
C THR A 35 17.80 -4.34 26.61
N PRO A 36 18.03 -5.49 27.27
CA PRO A 36 18.82 -5.52 28.51
C PRO A 36 20.29 -5.23 28.20
N LEU A 37 20.64 -3.96 28.07
CA LEU A 37 22.02 -3.47 28.10
C LEU A 37 22.48 -3.50 29.56
N GLY A 38 23.38 -4.44 29.85
CA GLY A 38 24.25 -4.47 31.03
C GLY A 38 23.53 -4.51 32.38
N HIS A 39 23.69 -5.61 33.10
CA HIS A 39 23.30 -5.71 34.51
C HIS A 39 24.18 -4.77 35.33
N PHE A 40 23.66 -3.60 35.72
CA PHE A 40 24.32 -2.68 36.64
C PHE A 40 23.69 -2.85 38.04
N PRO A 41 24.38 -3.46 39.02
CA PRO A 41 23.77 -3.89 40.29
C PRO A 41 23.31 -2.76 41.23
N PHE A 42 23.59 -1.49 40.90
CA PHE A 42 23.38 -0.36 41.81
C PHE A 42 22.40 0.73 41.30
N ILE A 43 21.81 0.56 40.11
CA ILE A 43 20.86 1.55 39.53
C ILE A 43 19.53 0.86 39.24
N PHE A 44 18.58 0.98 40.17
CA PHE A 44 17.25 0.34 40.11
C PHE A 44 16.16 1.18 39.42
N TYR A 45 16.45 2.43 39.05
CA TYR A 45 15.50 3.29 38.35
C TYR A 45 16.02 3.61 36.94
N ARG A 46 15.36 3.05 35.93
CA ARG A 46 15.57 3.41 34.52
C ARG A 46 14.25 3.99 33.99
N PRO A 47 14.13 5.32 33.79
CA PRO A 47 12.89 5.90 33.26
C PRO A 47 12.59 5.30 31.88
N PRO A 48 11.33 4.99 31.55
CA PRO A 48 10.97 4.48 30.23
C PRO A 48 11.34 5.51 29.16
N ARG A 49 12.08 5.09 28.13
CA ARG A 49 12.29 5.92 26.94
C ARG A 49 10.97 5.96 26.16
N VAL A 50 10.36 7.12 26.13
CA VAL A 50 9.17 7.39 25.31
C VAL A 50 9.66 7.65 23.90
N SER A 51 9.25 6.81 22.95
CA SER A 51 9.45 7.05 21.52
C SER A 51 8.11 7.35 20.86
N TYR A 52 8.14 7.80 19.61
CA TYR A 52 6.95 8.09 18.83
C TYR A 52 6.88 7.14 17.64
N GLN A 53 5.72 6.54 17.43
CA GLN A 53 5.38 5.92 16.16
C GLN A 53 4.68 6.95 15.28
N VAL A 54 5.26 7.23 14.12
CA VAL A 54 4.65 8.09 13.09
C VAL A 54 4.03 7.21 12.01
N LEU A 55 2.74 7.43 11.75
CA LEU A 55 2.02 6.87 10.62
C LEU A 55 2.12 7.84 9.45
N CYS A 56 2.61 7.36 8.31
CA CYS A 56 2.77 8.13 7.09
C CYS A 56 1.93 7.56 5.94
N LEU A 57 1.71 8.39 4.92
CA LEU A 57 1.24 8.00 3.60
C LEU A 57 2.36 8.19 2.59
N ASN A 58 2.72 7.14 1.88
CA ASN A 58 3.74 7.21 0.84
C ASN A 58 3.18 7.93 -0.39
N VAL A 59 3.98 8.83 -1.00
CA VAL A 59 3.54 9.55 -2.19
C VAL A 59 3.45 8.62 -3.39
N GLY A 60 4.48 7.80 -3.61
CA GLY A 60 4.59 6.90 -4.77
C GLY A 60 3.61 5.72 -4.75
N GLY A 61 3.44 5.11 -3.58
CA GLY A 61 2.59 3.94 -3.37
C GLY A 61 1.25 4.23 -2.71
N GLY A 62 0.96 5.46 -2.33
CA GLY A 62 -0.32 5.85 -1.73
C GLY A 62 -0.99 6.99 -2.49
N VAL A 63 -0.39 8.17 -2.47
CA VAL A 63 -0.99 9.39 -3.05
C VAL A 63 -1.20 9.26 -4.56
N ILE A 64 -0.13 8.97 -5.32
CA ILE A 64 -0.20 8.86 -6.79
C ILE A 64 -1.20 7.77 -7.21
N PRO A 65 -1.19 6.56 -6.64
CA PRO A 65 -2.16 5.52 -6.97
C PRO A 65 -3.61 5.91 -6.67
N ILE A 66 -3.86 6.58 -5.54
CA ILE A 66 -5.20 7.07 -5.19
C ILE A 66 -5.67 8.10 -6.23
N LEU A 67 -4.84 9.11 -6.53
CA LEU A 67 -5.18 10.16 -7.48
C LEU A 67 -5.41 9.61 -8.88
N PHE A 68 -4.55 8.71 -9.34
CA PHE A 68 -4.71 8.11 -10.65
C PHE A 68 -5.92 7.16 -10.72
N SER A 69 -6.25 6.47 -9.62
CA SER A 69 -7.48 5.68 -9.53
C SER A 69 -8.74 6.55 -9.64
N LEU A 70 -8.76 7.71 -8.99
CA LEU A 70 -9.87 8.68 -9.11
C LEU A 70 -9.99 9.24 -10.54
N TYR A 71 -8.86 9.53 -11.18
CA TYR A 71 -8.83 9.93 -12.59
C TYR A 71 -9.41 8.85 -13.51
N LEU A 72 -9.01 7.59 -13.36
CA LEU A 72 -9.52 6.50 -14.18
C LEU A 72 -11.00 6.21 -13.92
N LEU A 73 -11.44 6.31 -12.66
CA LEU A 73 -12.85 6.13 -12.29
C LEU A 73 -13.75 7.22 -12.90
N SER A 74 -13.26 8.45 -12.99
CA SER A 74 -14.02 9.58 -13.58
C SER A 74 -14.03 9.60 -15.10
N THR A 75 -13.07 8.94 -15.77
CA THR A 75 -12.88 9.06 -17.23
C THR A 75 -13.10 7.78 -18.01
N ARG A 76 -12.86 6.60 -17.41
CA ARG A 76 -12.67 5.34 -18.17
C ARG A 76 -13.36 4.14 -17.54
N ALA A 77 -13.42 4.05 -16.21
CA ALA A 77 -13.82 2.83 -15.53
C ALA A 77 -15.28 2.90 -15.04
N PRO A 78 -16.11 1.88 -15.33
CA PRO A 78 -17.48 1.82 -14.82
C PRO A 78 -17.48 1.59 -13.31
N LEU A 79 -18.29 2.37 -12.58
CA LEU A 79 -18.26 2.38 -11.11
C LEU A 79 -18.55 1.01 -10.48
N VAL A 80 -19.65 0.37 -10.85
CA VAL A 80 -20.10 -0.89 -10.22
C VAL A 80 -19.09 -2.03 -10.42
N PRO A 81 -18.64 -2.35 -11.65
CA PRO A 81 -17.60 -3.36 -11.84
C PRO A 81 -16.30 -3.04 -11.11
N THR A 82 -15.92 -1.76 -11.05
CA THR A 82 -14.72 -1.32 -10.33
C THR A 82 -14.83 -1.60 -8.83
N LEU A 83 -15.98 -1.30 -8.22
CA LEU A 83 -16.20 -1.60 -6.79
C LEU A 83 -16.15 -3.10 -6.52
N ILE A 84 -16.76 -3.92 -7.38
CA ILE A 84 -16.72 -5.40 -7.25
C ILE A 84 -15.28 -5.90 -7.34
N ALA A 85 -14.54 -5.49 -8.38
CA ALA A 85 -13.15 -5.90 -8.56
C ALA A 85 -12.27 -5.44 -7.39
N THR A 86 -12.44 -4.20 -6.95
CA THR A 86 -11.70 -3.65 -5.80
C THR A 86 -11.98 -4.43 -4.52
N ALA A 87 -13.24 -4.82 -4.27
CA ALA A 87 -13.61 -5.62 -3.10
C ALA A 87 -12.96 -7.02 -3.14
N ILE A 88 -12.94 -7.67 -4.31
CA ILE A 88 -12.28 -8.98 -4.49
C ILE A 88 -10.78 -8.87 -4.22
N VAL A 89 -10.11 -7.88 -4.82
CA VAL A 89 -8.67 -7.69 -4.63
C VAL A 89 -8.36 -7.28 -3.19
N ALA A 90 -9.18 -6.43 -2.56
CA ALA A 90 -9.01 -6.06 -1.16
C ALA A 90 -9.12 -7.25 -0.22
N PHE A 91 -10.10 -8.14 -0.46
CA PHE A 91 -10.23 -9.37 0.30
C PHE A 91 -8.99 -10.27 0.13
N ALA A 92 -8.54 -10.47 -1.11
CA ALA A 92 -7.33 -11.26 -1.39
C ALA A 92 -6.09 -10.65 -0.73
N ALA A 93 -5.85 -9.36 -0.91
CA ALA A 93 -4.73 -8.64 -0.32
C ALA A 93 -4.74 -8.72 1.21
N LYS A 94 -5.91 -8.58 1.85
CA LYS A 94 -6.07 -8.74 3.30
C LYS A 94 -5.66 -10.14 3.78
N ARG A 95 -6.02 -11.19 3.04
CA ARG A 95 -5.70 -12.58 3.40
C ARG A 95 -4.24 -12.92 3.17
N LEU A 96 -3.61 -12.29 2.19
CA LEU A 96 -2.21 -12.49 1.82
C LEU A 96 -1.24 -11.64 2.67
N ALA A 97 -1.70 -10.50 3.19
CA ALA A 97 -0.88 -9.58 3.96
C ALA A 97 -0.41 -10.17 5.29
N ARG A 98 0.89 -9.99 5.57
CA ARG A 98 1.53 -10.34 6.83
C ARG A 98 2.17 -9.10 7.43
N VAL A 99 1.89 -8.86 8.71
CA VAL A 99 2.49 -7.79 9.48
C VAL A 99 3.73 -8.35 10.18
N VAL A 100 4.92 -7.92 9.74
CA VAL A 100 6.22 -8.40 10.22
C VAL A 100 6.89 -7.30 11.05
N PRO A 101 7.25 -7.55 12.32
CA PRO A 101 7.96 -6.58 13.16
C PRO A 101 9.27 -6.12 12.50
N GLY A 102 9.54 -4.81 12.54
CA GLY A 102 10.73 -4.21 11.93
C GLY A 102 10.66 -4.03 10.40
N VAL A 103 9.72 -4.69 9.72
CA VAL A 103 9.56 -4.60 8.24
C VAL A 103 8.28 -3.86 7.86
N GLY A 104 7.17 -4.07 8.60
CA GLY A 104 5.86 -3.50 8.29
C GLY A 104 4.93 -4.52 7.62
N ILE A 105 4.16 -4.10 6.62
CA ILE A 105 3.29 -5.00 5.86
C ILE A 105 4.05 -5.59 4.69
N THR A 106 3.91 -6.90 4.51
CA THR A 106 4.44 -7.64 3.36
C THR A 106 3.31 -8.41 2.70
N ILE A 107 3.29 -8.43 1.37
CA ILE A 107 2.36 -9.20 0.53
C ILE A 107 3.14 -9.87 -0.60
N PRO A 108 2.67 -11.01 -1.14
CA PRO A 108 3.22 -11.56 -2.38
C PRO A 108 2.93 -10.60 -3.53
N THR A 109 3.98 -9.98 -4.08
CA THR A 109 3.87 -8.80 -4.96
C THR A 109 3.09 -9.07 -6.26
N LEU A 110 3.17 -10.30 -6.80
CA LEU A 110 2.55 -10.64 -8.09
C LEU A 110 1.10 -11.16 -7.99
N ILE A 111 0.69 -11.72 -6.85
CA ILE A 111 -0.61 -12.38 -6.72
C ILE A 111 -1.77 -11.37 -6.85
N PRO A 112 -1.83 -10.26 -6.09
CA PRO A 112 -2.91 -9.29 -6.21
C PRO A 112 -3.02 -8.63 -7.61
N PRO A 113 -1.93 -8.23 -8.29
CA PRO A 113 -2.01 -7.75 -9.67
C PRO A 113 -2.65 -8.74 -10.64
N ILE A 114 -2.31 -10.03 -10.54
CA ILE A 114 -2.91 -11.08 -11.39
C ILE A 114 -4.41 -11.20 -11.10
N ILE A 115 -4.80 -11.23 -9.81
CA ILE A 115 -6.20 -11.28 -9.43
C ILE A 115 -6.95 -10.05 -9.98
N ALA A 116 -6.35 -8.87 -9.88
CA ALA A 116 -6.95 -7.64 -10.40
C ALA A 116 -7.16 -7.70 -11.92
N ALA A 117 -6.17 -8.16 -12.68
CA ALA A 117 -6.25 -8.33 -14.13
C ALA A 117 -7.35 -9.33 -14.53
N LEU A 118 -7.33 -10.53 -13.95
CA LEU A 118 -8.31 -11.58 -14.25
C LEU A 118 -9.72 -11.14 -13.89
N THR A 119 -9.90 -10.52 -12.72
CA THR A 119 -11.21 -10.02 -12.28
C THR A 119 -11.72 -8.94 -13.23
N ALA A 120 -10.87 -7.97 -13.59
CA ALA A 120 -11.24 -6.88 -14.49
C ALA A 120 -11.65 -7.37 -15.88
N MET A 121 -10.94 -8.36 -16.44
CA MET A 121 -11.28 -8.99 -17.71
C MET A 121 -12.66 -9.64 -17.70
N VAL A 122 -13.12 -10.13 -16.55
CA VAL A 122 -14.44 -10.76 -16.41
C VAL A 122 -15.54 -9.71 -16.16
N VAL A 123 -15.31 -8.77 -15.24
CA VAL A 123 -16.37 -7.85 -14.79
C VAL A 123 -16.53 -6.61 -15.66
N ALA A 124 -15.49 -6.22 -16.41
CA ALA A 124 -15.51 -5.07 -17.29
C ALA A 124 -14.56 -5.28 -18.49
N PRO A 125 -14.85 -6.21 -19.41
CA PRO A 125 -13.96 -6.56 -20.51
C PRO A 125 -13.50 -5.35 -21.33
N ASP A 126 -14.43 -4.45 -21.67
CA ASP A 126 -14.18 -3.25 -22.49
C ASP A 126 -13.33 -2.18 -21.78
N ASN A 127 -13.24 -2.25 -20.45
CA ASN A 127 -12.48 -1.32 -19.62
C ASN A 127 -11.45 -2.03 -18.72
N ALA A 128 -11.12 -3.29 -19.03
CA ALA A 128 -10.34 -4.16 -18.19
C ALA A 128 -9.02 -3.53 -17.72
N PRO A 129 -8.25 -2.80 -18.54
CA PRO A 129 -7.05 -2.11 -18.08
C PRO A 129 -7.32 -1.12 -16.94
N ALA A 130 -8.33 -0.26 -17.09
CA ALA A 130 -8.61 0.79 -16.11
C ALA A 130 -9.13 0.20 -14.81
N VAL A 131 -10.03 -0.80 -14.92
CA VAL A 131 -10.56 -1.53 -13.76
C VAL A 131 -9.47 -2.33 -13.06
N ALA A 132 -8.57 -3.00 -13.79
CA ALA A 132 -7.45 -3.75 -13.22
C ALA A 132 -6.52 -2.85 -12.40
N TYR A 133 -6.23 -1.65 -12.90
CA TYR A 133 -5.42 -0.70 -12.15
C TYR A 133 -6.09 -0.24 -10.87
N ILE A 134 -7.34 0.24 -10.97
CA ILE A 134 -8.05 0.75 -9.79
C ILE A 134 -8.21 -0.36 -8.76
N ALA A 135 -8.68 -1.53 -9.18
CA ALA A 135 -8.89 -2.68 -8.31
C ALA A 135 -7.58 -3.15 -7.68
N GLY A 136 -6.50 -3.20 -8.46
CA GLY A 136 -5.17 -3.55 -7.97
C GLY A 136 -4.65 -2.54 -6.93
N ALA A 137 -4.60 -1.26 -7.28
CA ALA A 137 -4.03 -0.21 -6.44
C ALA A 137 -4.87 0.02 -5.18
N MET A 138 -6.16 0.29 -5.34
CA MET A 138 -7.08 0.55 -4.22
C MET A 138 -7.33 -0.72 -3.41
N GLY A 139 -7.45 -1.87 -4.07
CA GLY A 139 -7.64 -3.15 -3.38
C GLY A 139 -6.44 -3.50 -2.51
N ILE A 140 -5.20 -3.33 -3.00
CA ILE A 140 -4.00 -3.53 -2.17
C ILE A 140 -3.96 -2.52 -1.02
N LEU A 141 -4.15 -1.22 -1.27
CA LEU A 141 -4.12 -0.20 -0.20
C LEU A 141 -5.18 -0.47 0.88
N ILE A 142 -6.41 -0.80 0.48
CA ILE A 142 -7.48 -1.10 1.43
C ILE A 142 -7.18 -2.41 2.16
N GLY A 143 -6.94 -3.49 1.41
CA GLY A 143 -6.81 -4.84 1.95
C GLY A 143 -5.53 -5.06 2.75
N ALA A 144 -4.40 -4.66 2.21
CA ALA A 144 -3.10 -4.84 2.84
C ALA A 144 -2.86 -3.78 3.92
N ASP A 145 -3.06 -2.49 3.64
CA ASP A 145 -2.75 -1.44 4.61
C ASP A 145 -3.89 -1.13 5.56
N ILE A 146 -4.99 -0.56 5.06
CA ILE A 146 -6.07 0.01 5.90
C ILE A 146 -6.64 -1.05 6.83
N LEU A 147 -6.99 -2.22 6.30
CA LEU A 147 -7.56 -3.31 7.09
C LEU A 147 -6.55 -3.98 8.05
N ASN A 148 -5.25 -3.70 7.97
CA ASN A 148 -4.23 -4.18 8.91
C ASN A 148 -3.69 -3.09 9.85
N LEU A 149 -4.13 -1.84 9.76
CA LEU A 149 -3.67 -0.74 10.62
C LEU A 149 -3.77 -1.07 12.12
N GLY A 150 -4.80 -1.80 12.54
CA GLY A 150 -4.94 -2.24 13.93
C GLY A 150 -3.82 -3.18 14.39
N ALA A 151 -3.36 -4.09 13.52
CA ALA A 151 -2.24 -4.98 13.80
C ALA A 151 -0.89 -4.24 13.74
N ILE A 152 -0.73 -3.30 12.80
CA ILE A 152 0.47 -2.47 12.73
C ILE A 152 0.61 -1.56 13.96
N ARG A 153 -0.51 -1.05 14.48
CA ARG A 153 -0.56 -0.32 15.76
C ARG A 153 -0.17 -1.19 16.96
N LYS A 154 0.02 -2.50 16.82
CA LYS A 154 0.60 -3.31 17.90
C LYS A 154 2.12 -3.42 17.78
N LEU A 155 2.69 -3.07 16.63
CA LEU A 155 4.14 -2.98 16.46
C LEU A 155 4.67 -1.78 17.23
N GLN A 156 5.83 -1.96 17.85
CA GLN A 156 6.62 -0.89 18.48
C GLN A 156 7.62 -0.26 17.50
N SER A 157 7.33 -0.28 16.20
CA SER A 157 8.16 0.39 15.20
C SER A 157 7.99 1.91 15.28
N GLN A 158 9.06 2.66 15.01
CA GLN A 158 9.05 4.13 15.06
C GLN A 158 8.38 4.78 13.85
N VAL A 159 8.43 4.14 12.67
CA VAL A 159 7.79 4.65 11.45
C VAL A 159 7.00 3.53 10.79
N VAL A 160 5.80 3.88 10.30
CA VAL A 160 4.92 3.02 9.53
C VAL A 160 4.43 3.82 8.34
N SER A 161 4.48 3.27 7.13
CA SER A 161 3.95 3.94 5.95
C SER A 161 2.90 3.10 5.24
N ILE A 162 1.72 3.68 5.03
CA ILE A 162 0.71 3.21 4.09
C ILE A 162 1.26 3.39 2.68
N GLY A 163 1.14 2.39 1.81
CA GLY A 163 1.72 2.40 0.47
C GLY A 163 3.25 2.33 0.47
N GLY A 164 3.88 1.93 1.58
CA GLY A 164 5.35 1.84 1.72
C GLY A 164 5.97 0.62 1.01
N ALA A 165 7.26 0.35 1.26
CA ALA A 165 8.08 -0.59 0.50
C ALA A 165 7.45 -1.97 0.18
N GLY A 166 6.75 -2.60 1.12
CA GLY A 166 6.10 -3.91 0.86
C GLY A 166 4.83 -3.87 0.01
N VAL A 167 4.22 -2.68 -0.15
CA VAL A 167 2.99 -2.44 -0.92
C VAL A 167 3.28 -1.72 -2.24
N PHE A 168 4.29 -0.86 -2.26
CA PHE A 168 4.76 -0.13 -3.42
C PHE A 168 5.06 -1.07 -4.60
N ASP A 169 5.78 -2.17 -4.35
CA ASP A 169 6.13 -3.16 -5.37
C ASP A 169 4.89 -3.79 -6.02
N GLY A 170 3.87 -4.08 -5.21
CA GLY A 170 2.60 -4.61 -5.69
C GLY A 170 1.86 -3.59 -6.57
N ILE A 171 1.80 -2.32 -6.15
CA ILE A 171 1.11 -1.26 -6.90
C ILE A 171 1.86 -0.91 -8.19
N PHE A 172 3.20 -0.95 -8.18
CA PHE A 172 4.01 -0.81 -9.37
C PHE A 172 3.72 -1.92 -10.39
N LEU A 173 3.65 -3.18 -9.92
CA LEU A 173 3.27 -4.31 -10.77
C LEU A 173 1.82 -4.21 -11.27
N VAL A 174 0.89 -3.66 -10.49
CA VAL A 174 -0.47 -3.35 -10.96
C VAL A 174 -0.41 -2.41 -12.17
N ALA A 175 0.38 -1.34 -12.12
CA ALA A 175 0.55 -0.42 -13.24
C ALA A 175 1.07 -1.14 -14.49
N LEU A 176 2.09 -1.99 -14.32
CA LEU A 176 2.67 -2.76 -15.41
C LEU A 176 1.65 -3.75 -16.00
N VAL A 177 1.04 -4.59 -15.17
CA VAL A 177 0.07 -5.61 -15.63
C VAL A 177 -1.12 -4.96 -16.32
N ALA A 178 -1.68 -3.91 -15.75
CA ALA A 178 -2.80 -3.21 -16.37
C ALA A 178 -2.39 -2.48 -17.66
N SER A 179 -1.12 -2.05 -17.80
CA SER A 179 -0.60 -1.53 -19.07
C SER A 179 -0.51 -2.60 -20.16
N LEU A 180 -0.20 -3.85 -19.81
CA LEU A 180 -0.15 -4.98 -20.75
C LEU A 180 -1.53 -5.40 -21.29
N LEU A 181 -2.61 -5.06 -20.57
CA LEU A 181 -3.99 -5.28 -21.02
C LEU A 181 -4.46 -4.19 -22.01
N SER A 182 -3.68 -3.12 -22.20
CA SER A 182 -4.11 -1.87 -22.84
C SER A 182 -4.01 -1.84 -24.35
#